data_AF-A0A373IRE5-F1
#
_entry.id   AF-A0A373IRE5-F1
#
_cell.length_a   1.000
_cell.length_b   1.000
_cell.length_c   1.000
_cell.angle_alpha   90.00
_cell.angle_beta   90.00
_cell.angle_gamma   90.00
#
_symmetry.space_group_name_H-M   'P 1'
#
loop_
_entity.id
_entity.type
_entity.pdbx_description
1 polymer ?
#
loop_
_entity_poly.entity_id
_entity_poly.type
_entity_poly.pdbx_seq_one_letter_code
_entity_poly.pdbx_strand_id
1 'polypeptide(L)'
;MRKRYNTPHRSRVVKTRMTEEEYAEFAERLSACNMSQAEFIRQAITGAAIRPIITVSPVNDELLAAVGKLTAEYGRIGGNLNQIARYLNEYGVPYNTLSGEVRAAISDLAVLKYEVLKKVGDAVGNTQAYQL
;
A
#
# COMPACT_ATOMS: atom_id res chain seq x y z
N MET A 1 -34.75 51.24 -12.32
CA MET A 1 -35.09 49.93 -12.92
C MET A 1 -34.16 48.88 -12.32
N ARG A 2 -34.63 48.03 -11.39
CA ARG A 2 -33.77 47.02 -10.74
C ARG A 2 -33.40 45.94 -11.77
N LYS A 3 -32.12 45.79 -12.11
CA LYS A 3 -31.61 44.67 -12.92
C LYS A 3 -32.04 43.36 -12.25
N ARG A 4 -32.96 42.62 -12.87
CA ARG A 4 -33.20 41.22 -12.52
C ARG A 4 -32.04 40.41 -13.08
N TYR A 5 -31.11 40.06 -12.20
CA TYR A 5 -30.08 39.08 -12.54
C TYR A 5 -30.77 37.71 -12.57
N ASN A 6 -30.89 37.12 -13.77
CA ASN A 6 -31.31 35.73 -13.93
C ASN A 6 -30.14 34.81 -13.53
N THR A 7 -29.77 34.86 -12.25
CA THR A 7 -28.75 33.98 -11.70
C THR A 7 -29.45 32.67 -11.32
N PRO A 8 -28.97 31.50 -11.78
CA PRO A 8 -29.52 30.22 -11.36
C PRO A 8 -29.66 30.18 -9.83
N HIS A 9 -30.80 29.69 -9.31
CA HIS A 9 -30.98 29.61 -7.87
C HIS A 9 -30.04 28.55 -7.30
N ARG A 10 -29.07 28.99 -6.48
CA ARG A 10 -28.10 28.12 -5.81
C ARG A 10 -28.54 27.91 -4.36
N SER A 11 -28.74 26.66 -3.95
CA SER A 11 -29.31 26.30 -2.64
C SER A 11 -28.33 25.57 -1.70
N ARG A 12 -27.17 25.15 -2.21
CA ARG A 12 -26.14 24.42 -1.44
C ARG A 12 -24.95 25.34 -1.13
N VAL A 13 -24.40 25.18 0.07
CA VAL A 13 -23.27 25.99 0.58
C VAL A 13 -22.07 25.07 0.81
N VAL A 14 -20.92 25.44 0.26
CA VAL A 14 -19.61 24.82 0.53
C VAL A 14 -18.84 25.77 1.45
N LYS A 15 -18.26 25.25 2.52
CA LYS A 15 -17.47 26.03 3.49
C LYS A 15 -16.08 25.41 3.64
N THR A 16 -15.08 26.26 3.78
CA THR A 16 -13.68 25.86 4.00
C THR A 16 -13.10 26.75 5.09
N ARG A 17 -12.26 26.17 5.97
CA ARG A 17 -11.48 26.95 6.94
C ARG A 17 -10.16 27.34 6.29
N MET A 18 -9.74 28.58 6.51
CA MET A 18 -8.50 29.13 5.99
C MET A 18 -7.67 29.64 7.16
N THR A 19 -6.36 29.56 7.03
CA THR A 19 -5.40 30.31 7.85
C THR A 19 -5.46 31.80 7.50
N GLU A 20 -4.85 32.64 8.33
CA GLU A 20 -4.86 34.10 8.11
C GLU A 20 -4.10 34.46 6.82
N GLU A 21 -2.98 33.77 6.56
CA GLU A 21 -2.16 33.94 5.37
C GLU A 21 -2.93 33.57 4.10
N GLU A 22 -3.60 32.41 4.09
CA GLU A 22 -4.42 31.97 2.96
C GLU A 22 -5.58 32.92 2.67
N TYR A 23 -6.19 33.49 3.73
CA TYR A 23 -7.26 34.46 3.58
C TYR A 23 -6.76 35.81 3.02
N ALA A 24 -5.59 36.28 3.45
CA ALA A 24 -4.98 37.50 2.93
C ALA A 24 -4.68 37.40 1.43
N GLU A 25 -4.07 36.30 0.98
CA GLU A 25 -3.80 36.04 -0.44
C GLU A 25 -5.10 35.98 -1.25
N PHE A 26 -6.14 35.36 -0.69
CA PHE A 26 -7.47 35.32 -1.29
C PHE A 26 -8.09 36.71 -1.45
N ALA A 27 -8.02 37.55 -0.41
CA ALA A 27 -8.56 38.89 -0.42
C ALA A 27 -7.86 39.80 -1.43
N GLU A 28 -6.53 39.68 -1.56
CA GLU A 28 -5.75 40.41 -2.55
C GLU A 28 -6.18 40.04 -3.99
N ARG A 29 -6.29 38.75 -4.29
CA ARG A 29 -6.79 38.26 -5.59
C ARG A 29 -8.22 38.72 -5.87
N LEU A 30 -9.08 38.73 -4.85
CA LEU A 30 -10.45 39.20 -4.98
C LEU A 30 -10.50 40.69 -5.38
N SER A 31 -9.65 41.51 -4.76
CA SER A 31 -9.58 42.95 -5.02
C SER A 31 -9.20 43.26 -6.46
N ALA A 32 -8.30 42.46 -7.04
CA ALA A 32 -7.87 42.59 -8.43
C ALA A 32 -8.97 42.21 -9.44
N CYS A 33 -9.85 41.28 -9.08
CA CYS A 33 -10.86 40.74 -10.00
C CYS A 33 -12.20 41.50 -10.00
N ASN A 34 -12.37 42.50 -9.13
CA ASN A 34 -13.57 43.34 -9.01
C ASN A 34 -14.91 42.55 -9.02
N MET A 35 -14.94 41.42 -8.33
CA MET A 35 -16.09 40.52 -8.27
C MET A 35 -16.38 40.05 -6.83
N SER A 36 -17.59 39.56 -6.58
CA SER A 36 -17.95 39.04 -5.25
C SER A 36 -17.15 37.77 -4.92
N GLN A 37 -16.83 37.57 -3.63
CA GLN A 37 -16.18 36.35 -3.11
C GLN A 37 -16.81 35.06 -3.64
N ALA A 38 -18.14 35.00 -3.65
CA ALA A 38 -18.86 33.83 -4.10
C ALA A 38 -18.68 33.56 -5.61
N GLU A 39 -18.55 34.61 -6.44
CA GLU A 39 -18.35 34.46 -7.88
C GLU A 39 -16.90 34.06 -8.21
N PHE A 40 -15.94 34.64 -7.48
CA PHE A 40 -14.54 34.26 -7.59
C PHE A 40 -14.32 32.77 -7.29
N ILE A 41 -14.87 32.29 -6.15
CA ILE A 41 -14.77 30.86 -5.78
C ILE A 41 -15.43 29.95 -6.82
N ARG A 42 -16.57 30.38 -7.40
CA ARG A 42 -17.25 29.61 -8.46
C ARG A 42 -16.37 29.47 -9.70
N GLN A 43 -15.83 30.58 -10.21
CA GLN A 43 -14.98 30.55 -11.40
C GLN A 43 -13.69 29.76 -11.14
N ALA A 44 -13.09 29.94 -9.96
CA ALA A 44 -11.91 29.19 -9.56
C ALA A 44 -12.17 27.68 -9.54
N ILE A 45 -13.28 27.22 -8.95
CA ILE A 45 -13.60 25.79 -8.88
C ILE A 45 -14.04 25.22 -10.24
N THR A 46 -14.85 25.95 -11.01
CA THR A 46 -15.32 25.48 -12.33
C THR A 46 -14.20 25.41 -13.37
N GLY A 47 -13.22 26.33 -13.29
CA GLY A 47 -12.05 26.33 -14.18
C GLY A 47 -10.86 25.50 -13.67
N ALA A 48 -10.85 25.09 -12.41
CA ALA A 48 -9.73 24.34 -11.84
C ALA A 48 -9.67 22.91 -12.38
N ALA A 49 -8.51 22.53 -12.92
CA ALA A 49 -8.18 21.14 -13.17
C ALA A 49 -7.89 20.44 -11.83
N ILE A 50 -8.91 19.85 -11.22
CA ILE A 50 -8.74 19.04 -10.00
C ILE A 50 -8.12 17.69 -10.41
N ARG A 51 -6.89 17.44 -9.97
CA ARG A 51 -6.24 16.14 -10.09
C ARG A 51 -6.41 15.39 -8.77
N PRO A 52 -7.40 14.49 -8.63
CA PRO A 52 -7.51 13.70 -7.42
C PRO A 52 -6.25 12.85 -7.27
N ILE A 53 -5.54 13.03 -6.15
CA ILE A 53 -4.46 12.12 -5.75
C ILE A 53 -5.15 10.88 -5.23
N ILE A 54 -5.34 9.89 -6.09
CA ILE A 54 -5.81 8.55 -5.69
C ILE A 54 -4.57 7.80 -5.21
N THR A 55 -4.35 7.79 -3.91
CA THR A 55 -3.39 6.90 -3.28
C THR A 55 -3.99 5.49 -3.26
N VAL A 56 -3.83 4.75 -4.36
CA VAL A 56 -3.98 3.30 -4.33
C VAL A 56 -2.81 2.77 -3.52
N SER A 57 -3.05 2.39 -2.27
CA SER A 57 -2.10 1.54 -1.55
C SER A 57 -1.91 0.28 -2.39
N PRO A 58 -0.71 -0.02 -2.90
CA PRO A 58 -0.47 -1.19 -3.75
C PRO A 58 -0.58 -2.50 -2.96
N VAL A 59 -0.75 -2.43 -1.65
CA VAL A 59 -0.77 -3.58 -0.76
C VAL A 59 -2.16 -4.18 -0.76
N ASN A 60 -2.34 -5.22 -1.58
CA ASN A 60 -3.44 -6.13 -1.39
C ASN A 60 -3.13 -6.98 -0.14
N ASP A 61 -3.63 -6.56 1.02
CA ASP A 61 -3.44 -7.25 2.31
C ASP A 61 -3.84 -8.74 2.23
N GLU A 62 -4.78 -9.09 1.35
CA GLU A 62 -5.18 -10.47 1.07
C GLU A 62 -4.05 -11.27 0.40
N LEU A 63 -3.31 -10.66 -0.54
CA LEU A 63 -2.15 -11.29 -1.17
C LEU A 63 -1.01 -11.47 -0.17
N LEU A 64 -0.76 -10.46 0.68
CA LEU A 64 0.26 -10.55 1.72
C LEU A 64 -0.08 -11.65 2.74
N ALA A 65 -1.35 -11.77 3.13
CA ALA A 65 -1.83 -12.84 3.99
C ALA A 65 -1.71 -14.22 3.34
N ALA A 66 -2.01 -14.34 2.04
CA ALA A 66 -1.87 -15.59 1.29
C ALA A 66 -0.39 -16.04 1.20
N VAL A 67 0.52 -15.10 0.92
CA VAL A 67 1.97 -15.36 0.90
C VAL A 67 2.49 -15.73 2.29
N GLY A 68 2.02 -15.06 3.35
CA GLY A 68 2.36 -15.40 4.73
C GLY A 68 1.92 -16.82 5.11
N LYS A 69 0.71 -17.24 4.72
CA LYS A 69 0.21 -18.61 4.93
C LYS A 69 1.08 -19.63 4.19
N LEU A 70 1.39 -19.39 2.92
CA LEU A 70 2.22 -20.29 2.11
C LEU A 70 3.64 -20.44 2.72
N THR A 71 4.22 -19.35 3.20
CA THR A 71 5.52 -19.31 3.88
C THR A 71 5.54 -20.14 5.17
N ALA A 72 4.42 -20.18 5.90
CA ALA A 72 4.27 -20.98 7.11
C ALA A 72 4.12 -22.48 6.81
N GLU A 73 3.36 -22.83 5.76
CA GLU A 73 3.26 -24.22 5.26
C GLU A 73 4.64 -24.76 4.87
N TYR A 74 5.41 -23.98 4.12
CA TYR A 74 6.78 -24.34 3.75
C TYR A 74 7.69 -24.58 4.97
N GLY A 75 7.54 -23.77 6.04
CA GLY A 75 8.26 -23.99 7.29
C GLY A 75 7.91 -25.32 7.97
N ARG A 76 6.63 -25.69 7.98
CA ARG A 76 6.15 -26.98 8.52
C ARG A 76 6.68 -28.17 7.73
N ILE A 77 6.67 -28.08 6.39
CA ILE A 77 7.23 -29.12 5.52
C ILE A 77 8.72 -29.30 5.80
N GLY A 78 9.50 -28.21 5.87
CA GLY A 78 10.92 -28.28 6.20
C GLY A 78 11.19 -28.90 7.58
N GLY A 79 10.37 -28.57 8.59
CA GLY A 79 10.46 -29.16 9.93
C GLY A 79 10.23 -30.68 9.93
N ASN A 80 9.18 -31.15 9.25
CA ASN A 80 8.87 -32.58 9.13
C ASN A 80 9.99 -33.34 8.41
N LEU A 81 10.51 -32.77 7.32
CA LEU A 81 11.64 -33.35 6.60
C LEU A 81 12.89 -33.42 7.50
N ASN A 82 13.14 -32.42 8.33
CA ASN A 82 14.30 -32.43 9.25
C ASN A 82 14.17 -33.54 10.31
N GLN A 83 12.94 -33.79 10.77
CA GLN A 83 12.65 -34.91 11.67
C GLN A 83 12.88 -36.26 10.98
N ILE A 84 12.42 -36.43 9.74
CA ILE A 84 12.66 -37.63 8.93
C ILE A 84 14.17 -37.84 8.74
N ALA A 85 14.92 -36.78 8.40
CA ALA A 85 16.37 -36.87 8.25
C ALA A 85 17.05 -37.30 9.56
N ARG A 86 16.65 -36.75 10.72
CA ARG A 86 17.18 -37.17 12.03
C ARG A 86 16.88 -38.64 12.30
N TYR A 87 15.64 -39.06 12.13
CA TYR A 87 15.22 -40.45 12.35
C TYR A 87 16.01 -41.42 11.46
N LEU A 88 16.21 -41.10 10.18
CA LEU A 88 16.99 -41.91 9.26
C LEU A 88 18.49 -41.99 9.63
N ASN A 89 19.08 -40.97 10.26
CA ASN A 89 20.47 -41.04 10.72
C ASN A 89 20.65 -41.94 11.95
N GLU A 90 19.62 -42.11 12.78
CA GLU A 90 19.69 -42.95 13.98
C GLU A 90 19.79 -44.45 13.64
N TYR A 91 19.29 -44.88 12.48
CA TYR A 91 19.30 -46.29 12.04
C TYR A 91 20.53 -46.71 11.21
N GLY A 92 21.38 -45.77 10.79
CA GLY A 92 22.56 -46.07 9.97
C GLY A 92 22.22 -46.59 8.56
N VAL A 93 23.17 -47.28 7.93
CA VAL A 93 23.04 -47.81 6.55
C VAL A 93 21.83 -48.77 6.49
N PRO A 94 20.91 -48.62 5.53
CA PRO A 94 21.05 -47.97 4.22
C PRO A 94 20.47 -46.55 4.11
N TYR A 95 20.10 -45.90 5.21
CA TYR A 95 19.26 -44.69 5.18
C TYR A 95 20.03 -43.36 5.17
N ASN A 96 21.35 -43.41 5.29
CA ASN A 96 22.23 -42.24 5.36
C ASN A 96 22.16 -41.38 4.08
N THR A 97 22.07 -42.03 2.90
CA THR A 97 21.95 -41.35 1.60
C THR A 97 20.62 -40.62 1.48
N LEU A 98 19.51 -41.28 1.85
CA LEU A 98 18.18 -40.68 1.86
C LEU A 98 18.10 -39.52 2.86
N SER A 99 18.78 -39.63 4.00
CA SER A 99 18.89 -38.52 4.96
C SER A 99 19.62 -37.30 4.38
N GLY A 100 20.66 -37.52 3.57
CA GLY A 100 21.37 -36.46 2.84
C GLY A 100 20.48 -35.75 1.82
N GLU A 101 19.73 -36.51 1.02
CA GLU A 101 18.79 -35.97 0.02
C GLU A 101 17.66 -35.17 0.66
N VAL A 102 17.12 -35.66 1.79
CA VAL A 102 16.09 -34.94 2.55
C VAL A 102 16.64 -33.63 3.11
N ARG A 103 17.88 -33.60 3.62
CA ARG A 103 18.51 -32.34 4.08
C ARG A 103 18.75 -31.35 2.94
N ALA A 104 19.16 -31.82 1.77
CA ALA A 104 19.34 -30.97 0.60
C ALA A 104 18.01 -30.33 0.17
N ALA A 105 16.94 -31.13 0.08
CA ALA A 105 15.61 -30.65 -0.27
C ALA A 105 15.06 -29.62 0.75
N ILE A 106 15.37 -29.77 2.05
CA ILE A 106 15.02 -28.77 3.08
C ILE A 106 15.75 -27.46 2.85
N SER A 107 17.05 -27.53 2.52
CA SER A 107 17.86 -26.35 2.22
C SER A 107 17.32 -25.59 1.01
N ASP A 108 16.99 -26.30 -0.07
CA ASP A 108 16.42 -25.70 -1.29
C ASP A 108 15.06 -25.05 -1.03
N LEU A 109 14.22 -25.68 -0.20
CA LEU A 109 12.92 -25.14 0.21
C LEU A 109 13.08 -23.90 1.10
N ALA A 110 14.07 -23.87 1.98
CA ALA A 110 14.39 -22.70 2.80
C ALA A 110 14.88 -21.51 1.97
N VAL A 111 15.72 -21.77 0.95
CA VAL A 111 16.18 -20.76 -0.01
C VAL A 111 15.00 -20.20 -0.80
N LEU A 112 14.12 -21.06 -1.33
CA LEU A 112 12.93 -20.64 -2.08
C LEU A 112 11.99 -19.78 -1.21
N LYS A 113 11.77 -20.18 0.05
CA LYS A 113 10.98 -19.40 1.02
C LYS A 113 11.56 -18.00 1.23
N TYR A 114 12.87 -17.89 1.37
CA TYR A 114 13.54 -16.60 1.54
C TYR A 114 13.41 -15.72 0.29
N GLU A 115 13.63 -16.27 -0.91
CA GLU A 115 13.49 -15.52 -2.15
C GLU A 115 12.07 -14.97 -2.36
N VAL A 116 11.05 -15.75 -2.02
CA VAL A 116 9.65 -15.31 -2.08
C VAL A 116 9.41 -14.16 -1.11
N LEU A 117 9.86 -14.28 0.15
CA LEU A 117 9.71 -13.22 1.14
C LEU A 117 10.45 -11.94 0.75
N LYS A 118 11.67 -12.06 0.21
CA LYS A 118 12.45 -10.92 -0.26
C LYS A 118 11.74 -10.18 -1.40
N LYS A 119 11.29 -10.90 -2.43
CA LYS A 119 10.56 -10.32 -3.57
C LYS A 119 9.26 -9.62 -3.12
N VAL A 120 8.59 -10.17 -2.11
CA VAL A 120 7.39 -9.55 -1.52
C VAL A 120 7.75 -8.30 -0.73
N GLY A 121 8.82 -8.32 0.07
CA GLY A 121 9.32 -7.15 0.80
C GLY A 121 9.74 -6.00 -0.14
N ASP A 122 10.42 -6.33 -1.24
CA ASP A 122 10.82 -5.38 -2.29
C ASP A 122 9.60 -4.77 -3.00
N ALA A 123 8.55 -5.56 -3.26
CA ALA A 123 7.31 -5.10 -3.89
C ALA A 123 6.44 -4.24 -2.96
N VAL A 124 6.49 -4.48 -1.65
CA VAL A 124 5.68 -3.79 -0.63
C VAL A 124 6.40 -2.55 -0.05
N GLY A 125 7.69 -2.36 -0.36
CA GLY A 125 8.46 -1.18 0.05
C GLY A 125 8.88 -1.18 1.52
N ASN A 126 8.85 -2.34 2.19
CA ASN A 126 9.14 -2.46 3.62
C ASN A 126 10.21 -3.52 3.88
N THR A 127 11.42 -3.28 3.37
CA THR A 127 12.60 -4.14 3.53
C THR A 127 13.11 -4.24 4.98
N GLN A 128 12.63 -3.38 5.89
CA GLN A 128 13.02 -3.38 7.31
C GLN A 128 12.23 -4.39 8.18
N ALA A 129 11.13 -4.96 7.70
CA ALA A 129 10.31 -5.87 8.52
C ALA A 129 10.81 -7.33 8.57
N TYR A 130 11.88 -7.67 7.83
CA TYR A 130 12.32 -9.06 7.61
C TYR A 130 13.80 -9.32 7.89
N GLN A 131 14.44 -8.48 8.70
CA GLN A 131 15.77 -8.79 9.24
C GLN A 131 15.62 -9.67 10.48
N LEU A 132 16.36 -10.80 10.46
CA LEU A 132 16.52 -11.75 11.57
C LEU A 132 17.05 -11.07 12.83
#